data_AF-A0A382WB73-F1
#
_entry.id   AF-A0A382WB73-F1
#
_cell.length_a   1.000
_cell.length_b   1.000
_cell.length_c   1.000
_cell.angle_alpha   90.00
_cell.angle_beta   90.00
_cell.angle_gamma   90.00
#
_symmetry.space_group_name_H-M   'P 1'
#
loop_
_entity.id
_entity.type
_entity.pdbx_description
1 polymer ?
#
loop_
_entity_poly.entity_id
_entity_poly.type
_entity_poly.pdbx_seq_one_letter_code
_entity_poly.pdbx_strand_id
1 'polypeptide(L)' 'MQEMLVDSIRVSLTNYQRVVILKEKSTDRYLPIWIGPSEADSIAVKLQDVNVPR' A
#
# COMPACT_ATOMS: atom_id res chain seq x y z
N MET A 1 12.80 -11.42 11.29
CA MET A 1 12.08 -10.34 10.58
C MET A 1 12.19 -10.64 9.09
N GLN A 2 11.07 -10.70 8.36
CA GLN A 2 11.05 -11.00 6.91
C GLN A 2 10.90 -9.69 6.13
N GLU A 3 11.62 -9.56 5.01
CA GLU A 3 11.52 -8.40 4.12
C GLU A 3 10.23 -8.49 3.30
N MET A 4 9.42 -7.44 3.36
CA MET A 4 8.14 -7.31 2.67
C MET A 4 8.21 -6.13 1.71
N LEU A 5 7.63 -6.29 0.52
CA LEU A 5 7.52 -5.24 -0.50
C LEU A 5 6.06 -4.83 -0.65
N VAL A 6 5.83 -3.57 -0.97
CA VAL A 6 4.48 -3.10 -1.30
C VAL A 6 4.12 -3.61 -2.70
N ASP A 7 3.13 -4.49 -2.77
CA ASP A 7 2.64 -5.04 -4.02
C ASP A 7 1.56 -4.15 -4.64
N SER A 8 0.55 -3.79 -3.84
CA SER A 8 -0.56 -2.97 -4.31
C SER A 8 -1.31 -2.27 -3.17
N ILE A 9 -1.97 -1.16 -3.49
CA ILE A 9 -2.92 -0.47 -2.60
C ILE A 9 -4.30 -0.63 -3.21
N ARG A 10 -5.26 -1.10 -2.41
CA ARG A 10 -6.65 -1.29 -2.81
C ARG A 10 -7.53 -0.32 -2.06
N VAL A 11 -8.43 0.34 -2.79
CA VAL A 11 -9.44 1.23 -2.24
C VAL A 11 -10.80 0.63 -2.51
N SER A 12 -11.55 0.36 -1.44
CA SER A 12 -12.95 -0.04 -1.55
C SER A 12 -13.81 1.22 -1.63
N LEU A 13 -14.54 1.38 -2.74
CA LEU A 13 -15.43 2.53 -2.96
C LEU A 13 -16.71 2.46 -2.10
N THR A 14 -17.06 1.27 -1.60
CA THR A 14 -18.29 1.06 -0.82
C THR A 14 -18.17 1.57 0.61
N ASN A 15 -17.00 1.42 1.21
CA ASN A 15 -16.76 1.75 2.63
C ASN A 15 -15.53 2.65 2.83
N TYR A 16 -14.93 3.14 1.74
CA TYR A 16 -13.72 3.98 1.72
C TYR A 16 -12.52 3.38 2.48
N GLN A 17 -12.55 2.06 2.72
CA GLN A 17 -11.43 1.37 3.36
C GLN A 17 -10.28 1.22 2.38
N ARG A 18 -9.07 1.45 2.90
CA ARG A 18 -7.83 1.28 2.17
C ARG A 18 -7.04 0.14 2.78
N VAL A 19 -6.59 -0.75 1.93
CA VAL A 19 -5.75 -1.89 2.29
C VAL A 19 -4.49 -1.85 1.47
N VAL A 20 -3.35 -1.98 2.13
CA VAL A 20 -2.06 -2.22 1.47
C VAL A 20 -1.80 -3.71 1.49
N ILE A 21 -1.51 -4.24 0.32
CA ILE A 21 -1.08 -5.62 0.15
C ILE A 21 0.44 -5.61 0.14
N LEU A 22 1.03 -6.25 1.14
CA LEU A 22 2.46 -6.52 1.18
C LEU A 22 2.72 -7.93 0.64
N LYS A 23 3.78 -8.09 -0.15
CA LYS A 23 4.26 -9.37 -0.64
C LYS A 23 5.61 -9.69 -0.02
N GLU A 24 5.78 -10.91 0.47
CA GLU A 24 7.08 -11.36 0.95
C GLU A 24 8.04 -11.59 -0.23
N LYS A 25 9.30 -11.18 -0.09
CA LYS A 25 10.28 -11.24 -1.19
C LYS A 25 10.66 -12.67 -1.58
N SER A 26 10.63 -13.60 -0.62
CA SER A 26 11.12 -14.97 -0.78
C SER A 26 10.02 -15.99 -1.04
N THR A 27 8.75 -15.64 -0.82
CA THR A 27 7.61 -16.55 -0.95
C THR A 27 6.40 -15.84 -1.52
N ASP A 28 5.42 -16.58 -2.05
CA ASP A 28 4.18 -15.99 -2.57
C ASP A 28 3.14 -15.72 -1.46
N ARG A 29 3.62 -15.29 -0.29
CA ARG A 29 2.77 -14.89 0.84
C ARG A 29 2.44 -13.41 0.76
N TYR A 30 1.18 -13.12 1.08
CA TYR A 30 0.64 -11.77 1.09
C TYR A 30 0.14 -11.42 2.49
N LEU A 31 0.45 -10.20 2.93
CA LEU A 31 -0.02 -9.64 4.19
C LEU A 31 -0.86 -8.39 3.89
N PRO A 32 -2.19 -8.45 4.05
CA PRO A 32 -3.03 -7.27 3.98
C PRO A 32 -2.92 -6.47 5.28
N ILE A 33 -2.74 -5.15 5.17
CA ILE A 33 -2.75 -4.22 6.30
C ILE A 33 -3.74 -3.09 6.01
N TRP A 34 -4.67 -2.87 6.94
CA TRP A 34 -5.56 -1.71 6.90
C TRP A 34 -4.82 -0.49 7.43
N ILE A 35 -4.89 0.61 6.67
CA ILE A 35 -4.30 1.89 7.05
C ILE A 35 -5.30 3.01 6.81
N GLY A 36 -5.02 4.17 7.39
CA GLY A 36 -5.82 5.37 7.19
C GLY A 36 -5.70 5.93 5.76
N PRO A 37 -6.61 6.84 5.40
CA PRO A 37 -6.62 7.47 4.09
C PRO A 37 -5.36 8.28 3.79
N SER A 38 -4.90 9.07 4.74
CA SER A 38 -3.71 9.92 4.58
C SER A 38 -2.44 9.10 4.32
N GLU A 39 -2.26 7.98 5.03
CA GLU A 39 -1.12 7.09 4.85
C GLU A 39 -1.16 6.40 3.49
N ALA A 40 -2.34 5.89 3.09
CA ALA A 40 -2.48 5.21 1.81
C ALA A 40 -2.20 6.14 0.64
N ASP A 41 -2.72 7.37 0.69
CA ASP A 41 -2.50 8.36 -0.36
C ASP A 41 -1.01 8.76 -0.43
N SER A 42 -0.33 8.88 0.72
CA SER A 42 1.12 9.15 0.77
C SER A 42 1.95 8.02 0.14
N ILE A 43 1.60 6.77 0.39
CA ILE A 43 2.26 5.61 -0.24
C ILE A 43 1.94 5.57 -1.73
N ALA A 44 0.69 5.85 -2.13
CA ALA A 44 0.27 5.87 -3.53
C ALA A 44 1.05 6.92 -4.34
N VAL A 45 1.22 8.13 -3.81
CA VAL A 45 2.03 9.19 -4.42
C VAL A 45 3.48 8.72 -4.63
N LYS A 46 4.05 8.04 -3.64
CA LYS A 46 5.42 7.50 -3.76
C LYS A 46 5.53 6.37 -4.78
N LEU A 47 4.53 5.48 -4.86
CA LEU A 47 4.49 4.38 -5.83
C LEU A 47 4.28 4.86 -7.26
N GLN A 48 3.52 5.94 -7.44
CA GLN A 48 3.32 6.58 -8.74
C GLN A 48 4.51 7.45 -9.17
N ASP A 49 5.55 7.54 -8.35
CA ASP A 49 6.74 8.37 -8.53
C ASP A 49 6.40 9.83 -8.89
N VAL A 50 5.28 10.32 -8.36
CA VAL A 50 4.78 11.66 -8.62
C VAL A 50 5.59 12.65 -7.79
N ASN A 51 6.25 13.58 -8.47
CA ASN A 51 7.03 14.62 -7.81
C ASN A 51 6.08 15.76 -7.40
N VAL A 52 5.76 15.83 -6.10
CA VAL A 52 4.86 16.86 -5.57
C VAL A 52 5.68 18.11 -5.23
N PRO A 53 5.41 19.29 -5.84
CA PRO A 53 6.07 20.52 -5.44
C PRO A 53 5.70 20.86 -3.99
N ARG A 54 6.69 21.25 -3.18
CA ARG A 54 6.53 21.61 -1.76
C ARG A 54 6.63 23.11 -1.54
#